data_AF-A0A916MBZ3-F1
#
_entry.id   AF-A0A916MBZ3-F1
#
_cell.length_a   1.000
_cell.length_b   1.000
_cell.length_c   1.000
_cell.angle_alpha   90.00
_cell.angle_beta   90.00
_cell.angle_gamma   90.00
#
_symmetry.space_group_name_H-M   'P 1'
#
loop_
_entity.id
_entity.type
_entity.pdbx_description
1 polymer ?
#
loop_
_entity_poly.entity_id
_entity_poly.type
_entity_poly.pdbx_seq_one_letter_code
_entity_poly.pdbx_strand_id
1 'polypeptide(L)'
;WRTVLDKNKITINEQEKVETIKRENGIFTLTTSKGNYTSKTVLLAIGRRGSPRKLGVKGEEKENVYYRLLEPELIHNQKILIVGGGDSAIEAALIFADEDNNVVLSYRGDSFSRLKPKNLERITESSKNGKITVLLNSTVNEIADDSVKLILPFENKEIAIPNDLVYIFAGGELPTVFLEKVGVRITKKFGEAVLKH
;
A
#
# COMPACT_ATOMS: atom_id res chain seq x y z
N TRP A 1 -20.62 14.42 -4.64
CA TRP A 1 -20.35 14.34 -3.18
C TRP A 1 -20.48 15.71 -2.49
N ARG A 2 -19.93 16.81 -3.04
CA ARG A 2 -20.10 18.17 -2.49
C ARG A 2 -21.56 18.53 -2.16
N THR A 3 -22.49 18.30 -3.09
CA THR A 3 -23.94 18.49 -2.89
C THR A 3 -24.52 17.73 -1.68
N VAL A 4 -23.99 16.54 -1.38
CA VAL A 4 -24.44 15.73 -0.23
C VAL A 4 -23.89 16.31 1.08
N LEU A 5 -22.65 16.79 1.08
CA LEU A 5 -22.04 17.41 2.26
C LEU A 5 -22.77 18.70 2.63
N ASP A 6 -23.02 19.56 1.65
CA ASP A 6 -23.68 20.86 1.86
C ASP A 6 -25.11 20.66 2.36
N LYS A 7 -25.87 19.75 1.73
CA LYS A 7 -27.26 19.46 2.12
C LYS A 7 -27.37 18.94 3.55
N ASN A 8 -26.37 18.20 4.03
CA ASN A 8 -26.37 17.60 5.37
C ASN A 8 -25.53 18.39 6.38
N LYS A 9 -24.97 19.54 5.99
CA LYS A 9 -24.09 20.37 6.84
C LYS A 9 -22.93 19.58 7.46
N ILE A 10 -22.33 18.70 6.67
CA ILE A 10 -21.21 17.86 7.11
C ILE A 10 -19.91 18.65 6.93
N THR A 11 -19.24 18.97 8.05
CA THR A 11 -17.89 19.55 8.03
C THR A 11 -16.85 18.46 7.79
N ILE A 12 -15.93 18.70 6.86
CA ILE A 12 -14.78 17.83 6.60
C ILE A 12 -13.50 18.58 6.90
N ASN A 13 -12.67 18.01 7.77
CA ASN A 13 -11.31 18.46 8.00
C ASN A 13 -10.34 17.49 7.30
N GLU A 14 -9.71 17.95 6.23
CA GLU A 14 -8.78 17.14 5.44
C GLU A 14 -7.33 17.31 5.92
N GLN A 15 -6.50 16.32 5.57
CA GLN A 15 -5.08 16.26 5.96
C GLN A 15 -4.89 16.37 7.48
N GLU A 16 -5.84 15.84 8.24
CA GLU A 16 -5.87 15.93 9.70
C GLU A 16 -6.03 14.52 10.28
N LYS A 17 -4.93 13.96 10.76
CA LYS A 17 -4.91 12.60 11.30
C LYS A 17 -5.37 12.62 12.74
N VAL A 18 -6.36 11.80 13.09
CA VAL A 18 -6.69 11.55 14.51
C VAL A 18 -5.60 10.68 15.12
N GLU A 19 -5.00 11.15 16.20
CA GLU A 19 -3.88 10.50 16.88
C GLU A 19 -4.36 9.74 18.13
N THR A 20 -5.24 10.36 18.91
CA THR A 20 -5.79 9.76 20.12
C THR A 20 -7.27 10.06 20.29
N ILE A 21 -7.97 9.14 20.95
CA ILE A 21 -9.36 9.29 21.37
C ILE A 21 -9.45 8.80 22.80
N LYS A 22 -9.83 9.69 23.71
CA LYS A 22 -10.03 9.38 25.13
C LYS A 22 -11.48 9.65 25.51
N ARG A 23 -12.04 8.88 26.43
CA ARG A 23 -13.39 9.08 26.95
C ARG A 23 -13.35 9.35 28.44
N GLU A 24 -13.81 10.52 28.85
CA GLU A 24 -13.88 10.95 30.24
C GLU A 24 -15.24 11.61 30.49
N ASN A 25 -15.89 11.27 31.60
CA ASN A 25 -17.19 11.84 32.00
C ASN A 25 -18.27 11.81 30.90
N GLY A 26 -18.27 10.76 30.06
CA GLY A 26 -19.24 10.59 28.97
C GLY A 26 -18.94 11.38 27.69
N ILE A 27 -17.87 12.17 27.65
CA ILE A 27 -17.43 12.94 26.49
C ILE A 27 -16.14 12.33 25.93
N PHE A 28 -16.02 12.29 24.60
CA PHE A 28 -14.79 11.95 23.91
C PHE A 28 -13.96 13.21 23.65
N THR A 29 -12.68 13.14 23.96
CA THR A 29 -11.67 14.11 23.55
C THR A 29 -10.79 13.47 22.48
N LEU A 30 -10.72 14.11 21.31
CA LEU A 30 -9.92 13.68 20.18
C LEU A 30 -8.74 14.64 20.03
N THR A 31 -7.53 14.10 19.94
CA THR A 31 -6.34 14.86 19.53
C THR A 31 -5.99 14.47 18.11
N THR A 32 -5.73 15.46 17.28
CA THR A 32 -5.36 15.31 15.88
C THR A 32 -4.02 15.98 15.60
N SER A 33 -3.49 15.76 14.40
CA SER A 33 -2.29 16.44 13.92
C SER A 33 -2.44 17.96 13.75
N LYS A 34 -3.65 18.53 13.90
CA LYS A 34 -3.92 19.98 13.75
C LYS A 34 -4.66 20.61 14.94
N GLY A 35 -5.18 19.83 15.88
CA GLY A 35 -5.94 20.39 17.00
C GLY A 35 -6.60 19.37 17.92
N ASN A 36 -7.55 19.85 18.72
CA ASN A 36 -8.32 19.03 19.64
C ASN A 36 -9.82 19.27 19.44
N TYR A 37 -10.61 18.20 19.61
CA TYR A 37 -12.07 18.23 19.45
C TYR A 37 -12.73 17.47 20.59
N THR A 38 -13.98 17.83 20.87
CA THR A 38 -14.83 17.09 21.79
C THR A 38 -16.10 16.62 21.10
N SER A 39 -16.58 15.43 21.47
CA SER A 39 -17.82 14.87 20.93
C SER A 39 -18.48 13.92 21.93
N LYS A 40 -19.80 13.77 21.85
CA LYS A 40 -20.55 12.75 22.60
C LYS A 40 -20.44 11.36 21.97
N THR A 41 -20.15 11.28 20.67
CA THR A 41 -20.13 10.02 19.91
C THR A 41 -19.04 10.06 18.86
N VAL A 42 -18.37 8.91 18.66
CA VAL A 42 -17.33 8.72 17.65
C VAL A 42 -17.73 7.52 16.79
N LEU A 43 -17.74 7.72 15.46
CA LEU A 43 -17.87 6.66 14.47
C LEU A 43 -16.51 6.46 13.79
N LEU A 44 -15.93 5.26 13.92
CA LEU A 44 -14.69 4.92 13.24
C LEU A 44 -14.97 4.34 11.85
N ALA A 45 -14.75 5.15 10.81
CA ALA A 45 -14.90 4.77 9.40
C ALA A 45 -13.56 4.76 8.63
N ILE A 46 -12.48 4.36 9.32
CA ILE A 46 -11.08 4.49 8.84
C ILE A 46 -10.65 3.42 7.81
N GLY A 47 -11.56 2.54 7.40
CA GLY A 47 -11.27 1.44 6.48
C GLY A 47 -10.30 0.40 7.03
N ARG A 48 -9.86 -0.52 6.16
CA ARG A 48 -8.94 -1.63 6.50
C ARG A 48 -7.54 -1.47 5.91
N ARG A 49 -7.33 -0.54 4.97
CA ARG A 49 -6.02 -0.40 4.31
C ARG A 49 -4.92 0.04 5.28
N GLY A 50 -5.29 0.73 6.36
CA GLY A 50 -4.33 1.25 7.32
C GLY A 50 -3.27 2.12 6.64
N SER A 51 -2.06 2.15 7.20
CA SER A 51 -0.93 2.84 6.56
C SER A 51 -0.19 1.87 5.63
N PRO A 52 0.28 2.31 4.44
CA PRO A 52 1.14 1.48 3.61
C PRO A 52 2.35 0.98 4.40
N ARG A 53 2.70 -0.29 4.22
CA ARG A 53 3.90 -0.85 4.84
C ARG A 53 5.14 -0.21 4.23
N LYS A 54 5.96 0.42 5.07
CA LYS A 54 7.29 0.91 4.72
C LYS A 54 8.29 -0.23 4.61
N LEU A 55 9.28 -0.10 3.74
CA LEU A 55 10.39 -1.03 3.55
C LEU A 55 11.50 -0.80 4.59
N GLY A 56 11.65 0.43 5.09
CA GLY A 56 12.69 0.82 6.04
C GLY A 56 14.08 0.90 5.41
N VAL A 57 14.16 1.13 4.11
CA VAL A 57 15.41 1.16 3.34
C VAL A 57 15.86 2.59 3.10
N LYS A 58 17.17 2.79 2.91
CA LYS A 58 17.73 4.10 2.58
C LYS A 58 17.15 4.59 1.23
N GLY A 59 16.70 5.84 1.20
CA GLY A 59 16.14 6.49 0.01
C GLY A 59 14.64 6.24 -0.22
N GLU A 60 13.96 5.55 0.70
CA GLU A 60 12.51 5.34 0.64
C GLU A 60 11.68 6.64 0.75
N GLU A 61 12.27 7.69 1.31
CA GLU A 61 11.68 9.02 1.49
C GLU A 61 11.75 9.93 0.25
N LYS A 62 12.39 9.48 -0.83
CA LYS A 62 12.56 10.28 -2.05
C LYS A 62 11.22 10.59 -2.74
N GLU A 63 11.17 11.70 -3.47
CA GLU A 63 9.95 12.20 -4.12
C GLU A 63 9.42 11.27 -5.24
N ASN A 64 10.28 10.41 -5.80
CA ASN A 64 9.93 9.42 -6.80
C ASN A 64 9.47 8.07 -6.21
N VAL A 65 9.24 8.00 -4.88
CA VAL A 65 8.75 6.82 -4.18
C VAL A 65 7.29 6.99 -3.78
N TYR A 66 6.43 6.10 -4.25
CA TYR A 66 4.98 6.17 -4.09
C TYR A 66 4.39 4.94 -3.41
N TYR A 67 3.32 5.14 -2.64
CA TYR A 67 2.56 4.07 -1.97
C TYR A 67 1.12 3.96 -2.46
N ARG A 68 0.81 4.68 -3.53
CA ARG A 68 -0.48 4.72 -4.19
C ARG A 68 -0.24 4.81 -5.69
N LEU A 69 -1.15 4.25 -6.47
CA LEU A 69 -1.15 4.46 -7.91
C LEU A 69 -1.47 5.94 -8.17
N LEU A 70 -0.58 6.61 -8.90
CA LEU A 70 -0.83 7.93 -9.51
C LEU A 70 -1.35 7.71 -10.93
N GLU A 71 -1.99 8.71 -11.53
CA GLU A 71 -2.59 8.71 -12.88
C GLU A 71 -1.66 8.01 -13.90
N PRO A 72 -1.83 6.68 -14.10
CA PRO A 72 -0.84 5.91 -14.85
C PRO A 72 -0.87 6.25 -16.34
N GLU A 73 -2.01 6.73 -16.83
CA GLU A 73 -2.21 7.18 -18.20
C GLU A 73 -1.42 8.45 -18.55
N LEU A 74 -0.73 9.06 -17.58
CA LEU A 74 0.17 10.21 -17.79
C LEU A 74 1.65 9.82 -17.68
N ILE A 75 1.96 8.55 -17.39
CA ILE A 75 3.31 8.07 -17.11
C ILE A 75 3.71 7.12 -18.23
N HIS A 76 4.63 7.56 -19.08
CA HIS A 76 5.11 6.78 -20.23
C HIS A 76 6.64 6.86 -20.34
N ASN A 77 7.22 5.85 -20.98
CA ASN A 77 8.67 5.76 -21.23
C ASN A 77 9.53 5.87 -19.95
N GLN A 78 8.98 5.48 -18.80
CA GLN A 78 9.69 5.47 -17.52
C GLN A 78 10.18 4.05 -17.19
N LYS A 79 11.26 3.97 -16.41
CA LYS A 79 11.72 2.76 -15.73
C LYS A 79 11.06 2.70 -14.36
N ILE A 80 10.16 1.75 -14.18
CA ILE A 80 9.31 1.68 -12.99
C ILE A 80 9.61 0.40 -12.22
N LEU A 81 10.00 0.55 -10.96
CA LEU A 81 10.06 -0.57 -10.02
C LEU A 81 8.76 -0.66 -9.22
N ILE A 82 8.08 -1.80 -9.30
CA ILE A 82 6.95 -2.15 -8.44
C ILE A 82 7.43 -3.13 -7.37
N VAL A 83 7.12 -2.87 -6.10
CA VAL A 83 7.50 -3.73 -4.97
C VAL A 83 6.26 -4.36 -4.35
N GLY A 84 6.14 -5.68 -4.41
CA GLY A 84 5.04 -6.42 -3.79
C GLY A 84 4.55 -7.60 -4.62
N GLY A 85 3.74 -8.48 -4.01
CA GLY A 85 3.21 -9.69 -4.67
C GLY A 85 1.73 -9.94 -4.44
N GLY A 86 0.98 -8.93 -4.00
CA GLY A 86 -0.48 -8.99 -3.89
C GLY A 86 -1.16 -8.35 -5.10
N ASP A 87 -2.48 -8.51 -5.22
CA ASP A 87 -3.25 -8.01 -6.38
C ASP A 87 -2.98 -6.53 -6.71
N SER A 88 -2.80 -5.68 -5.70
CA SER A 88 -2.52 -4.25 -5.92
C SER A 88 -1.18 -3.98 -6.61
N ALA A 89 -0.15 -4.77 -6.31
CA ALA A 89 1.14 -4.67 -6.99
C ALA A 89 1.03 -5.14 -8.43
N ILE A 90 0.33 -6.25 -8.65
CA ILE A 90 0.15 -6.85 -9.97
C ILE A 90 -0.70 -5.98 -10.88
N GLU A 91 -1.83 -5.47 -10.38
CA GLU A 91 -2.69 -4.57 -11.14
C GLU A 91 -1.94 -3.31 -11.56
N ALA A 92 -1.15 -2.72 -10.67
CA ALA A 92 -0.31 -1.56 -11.02
C ALA A 92 0.77 -1.90 -12.05
N ALA A 93 1.48 -3.02 -11.89
CA ALA A 93 2.51 -3.45 -12.83
C ALA A 93 1.94 -3.67 -14.24
N LEU A 94 0.76 -4.29 -14.34
CA LEU A 94 0.07 -4.52 -15.60
C LEU A 94 -0.37 -3.21 -16.25
N ILE A 95 -0.95 -2.29 -15.48
CA ILE A 95 -1.37 -0.98 -16.00
C ILE A 95 -0.16 -0.19 -16.52
N PHE A 96 0.91 -0.05 -15.74
CA PHE A 96 2.10 0.67 -16.20
C PHE A 96 2.74 0.04 -17.43
N ALA A 97 2.73 -1.29 -17.51
CA ALA A 97 3.24 -1.99 -18.67
C ALA A 97 2.38 -1.74 -19.91
N ASP A 98 1.06 -1.56 -19.75
CA ASP A 98 0.14 -1.19 -20.83
C ASP A 98 0.38 0.25 -21.36
N GLU A 99 1.07 1.10 -20.59
CA GLU A 99 1.35 2.52 -20.89
C GLU A 99 2.79 2.77 -21.41
N ASP A 100 3.40 1.81 -22.12
CA ASP A 100 4.75 1.90 -22.72
C ASP A 100 5.88 2.20 -21.72
N ASN A 101 5.81 1.63 -20.50
CA ASN A 101 6.88 1.73 -19.51
C ASN A 101 7.73 0.44 -19.44
N ASN A 102 8.97 0.59 -18.98
CA ASN A 102 9.80 -0.55 -18.61
C ASN A 102 9.53 -0.91 -17.14
N VAL A 103 8.78 -1.98 -16.92
CA VAL A 103 8.31 -2.36 -15.58
C VAL A 103 9.11 -3.55 -15.05
N VAL A 104 9.70 -3.35 -13.87
CA VAL A 104 10.28 -4.42 -13.05
C VAL A 104 9.41 -4.64 -11.82
N LEU A 105 8.98 -5.86 -11.57
CA LEU A 105 8.24 -6.26 -10.37
C LEU A 105 9.17 -7.03 -9.44
N SER A 106 9.51 -6.45 -8.29
CA SER A 106 10.28 -7.11 -7.23
C SER A 106 9.35 -7.68 -6.16
N TYR A 107 9.45 -8.98 -5.90
CA TYR A 107 8.70 -9.63 -4.84
C TYR A 107 9.59 -10.60 -4.04
N ARG A 108 9.59 -10.41 -2.71
CA ARG A 108 10.38 -11.24 -1.78
C ARG A 108 9.96 -12.71 -1.71
N GLY A 109 8.75 -13.04 -2.18
CA GLY A 109 8.25 -14.41 -2.17
C GLY A 109 8.78 -15.20 -3.37
N ASP A 110 8.78 -16.52 -3.22
CA ASP A 110 9.18 -17.46 -4.26
C ASP A 110 8.08 -17.67 -5.32
N SER A 111 6.84 -17.29 -5.00
CA SER A 111 5.67 -17.56 -5.81
C SER A 111 4.47 -16.71 -5.39
N PHE A 112 3.58 -16.44 -6.33
CA PHE A 112 2.35 -15.70 -6.09
C PHE A 112 1.24 -16.60 -5.52
N SER A 113 1.20 -16.78 -4.21
CA SER A 113 0.25 -17.70 -3.55
C SER A 113 -1.13 -17.12 -3.24
N ARG A 114 -1.32 -15.80 -3.35
CA ARG A 114 -2.53 -15.10 -2.87
C ARG A 114 -3.23 -14.23 -3.91
N LEU A 115 -2.84 -14.35 -5.17
CA LEU A 115 -3.44 -13.56 -6.26
C LEU A 115 -4.79 -14.14 -6.66
N LYS A 116 -5.66 -13.26 -7.16
CA LYS A 116 -6.82 -13.71 -7.93
C LYS A 116 -6.34 -14.48 -9.17
N PRO A 117 -7.02 -15.57 -9.59
CA PRO A 117 -6.60 -16.38 -10.73
C PRO A 117 -6.32 -15.58 -12.00
N LYS A 118 -7.20 -14.62 -12.32
CA LYS A 118 -7.03 -13.74 -13.49
C LYS A 118 -5.77 -12.85 -13.41
N ASN A 119 -5.42 -12.36 -12.22
CA ASN A 119 -4.21 -11.55 -12.06
C ASN A 119 -2.95 -12.42 -12.17
N LEU A 120 -3.00 -13.66 -11.65
CA LEU A 120 -1.93 -14.64 -11.82
C LEU A 120 -1.68 -14.98 -13.29
N GLU A 121 -2.74 -15.24 -14.05
CA GLU A 121 -2.67 -15.49 -15.49
C GLU A 121 -2.03 -14.31 -16.23
N ARG A 122 -2.55 -13.10 -16.03
CA ARG A 122 -2.06 -11.89 -16.71
C ARG A 122 -0.61 -11.56 -16.40
N ILE A 123 -0.16 -11.68 -15.15
CA ILE A 123 1.25 -11.41 -14.81
C ILE A 123 2.17 -12.47 -15.40
N THR A 124 1.72 -13.73 -15.42
CA THR A 124 2.50 -14.83 -15.99
C THR A 124 2.68 -14.64 -17.50
N GLU A 125 1.60 -14.30 -18.21
CA GLU A 125 1.64 -14.00 -19.64
C GLU A 125 2.50 -12.77 -19.95
N SER A 126 2.33 -11.68 -19.20
CA SER A 126 3.10 -10.45 -19.38
C SER A 126 4.59 -10.66 -19.13
N SER A 127 4.94 -11.48 -18.13
CA SER A 127 6.31 -11.89 -17.86
C SER A 127 6.90 -12.74 -18.99
N LYS A 128 6.15 -13.75 -19.44
CA LYS A 128 6.55 -14.61 -20.56
C LYS A 128 6.79 -13.84 -21.86
N ASN A 129 5.97 -12.82 -22.12
CA ASN A 129 6.10 -11.98 -23.30
C ASN A 129 7.16 -10.87 -23.16
N GLY A 130 7.90 -10.83 -22.03
CA GLY A 130 8.95 -9.84 -21.78
C GLY A 130 8.44 -8.44 -21.48
N LYS A 131 7.13 -8.26 -21.29
CA LYS A 131 6.49 -6.96 -21.04
C LYS A 131 6.76 -6.46 -19.62
N ILE A 132 6.86 -7.39 -18.66
CA ILE A 132 7.18 -7.10 -17.26
C ILE A 132 8.32 -8.02 -16.83
N THR A 133 9.41 -7.47 -16.30
CA THR A 133 10.45 -8.28 -15.68
C THR A 133 10.05 -8.62 -14.25
N VAL A 134 9.78 -9.89 -13.97
CA VAL A 134 9.41 -10.33 -12.61
C VAL A 134 10.64 -10.91 -11.90
N LEU A 135 11.02 -10.27 -10.80
CA LEU A 135 12.08 -10.73 -9.89
C LEU A 135 11.40 -11.31 -8.64
N LEU A 136 11.39 -12.64 -8.57
CA LEU A 136 10.98 -13.37 -7.38
C LEU A 136 12.16 -13.53 -6.44
N ASN A 137 11.88 -13.77 -5.17
CA ASN A 137 12.88 -13.82 -4.12
C ASN A 137 13.83 -12.61 -4.13
N SER A 138 13.30 -11.41 -4.37
CA SER A 138 14.10 -10.18 -4.38
C SER A 138 13.60 -9.21 -3.32
N THR A 139 14.55 -8.54 -2.66
CA THR A 139 14.25 -7.52 -1.63
C THR A 139 14.99 -6.24 -1.95
N VAL A 140 14.29 -5.10 -1.86
CA VAL A 140 14.92 -3.78 -2.00
C VAL A 140 15.86 -3.54 -0.81
N ASN A 141 17.08 -3.06 -1.10
CA ASN A 141 18.10 -2.73 -0.11
C ASN A 141 18.32 -1.21 0.00
N GLU A 142 18.37 -0.51 -1.12
CA GLU A 142 18.60 0.94 -1.19
C GLU A 142 17.95 1.50 -2.46
N ILE A 143 17.34 2.68 -2.36
CA ILE A 143 16.80 3.46 -3.49
C ILE A 143 17.72 4.67 -3.70
N ALA A 144 18.52 4.65 -4.76
CA ALA A 144 19.33 5.78 -5.21
C ALA A 144 18.52 6.71 -6.14
N ASP A 145 19.16 7.74 -6.67
CA ASP A 145 18.48 8.73 -7.52
C ASP A 145 18.05 8.16 -8.88
N ASP A 146 18.87 7.27 -9.45
CA ASP A 146 18.70 6.71 -10.80
C ASP A 146 18.65 5.17 -10.82
N SER A 147 18.75 4.53 -9.65
CA SER A 147 18.81 3.08 -9.53
C SER A 147 18.32 2.55 -8.17
N VAL A 148 17.79 1.32 -8.17
CA VAL A 148 17.44 0.59 -6.95
C VAL A 148 18.36 -0.62 -6.81
N LYS A 149 18.96 -0.77 -5.64
CA LYS A 149 19.70 -1.98 -5.26
C LYS A 149 18.74 -3.03 -4.70
N LEU A 150 18.78 -4.22 -5.29
CA LEU A 150 18.03 -5.38 -4.86
C LEU A 150 18.99 -6.48 -4.39
N ILE A 151 18.65 -7.12 -3.27
CA ILE A 151 19.31 -8.34 -2.80
C ILE A 151 18.53 -9.54 -3.34
N LEU A 152 19.25 -10.45 -3.98
CA LEU A 152 18.81 -11.77 -4.40
C LEU A 152 19.42 -12.82 -3.44
N PRO A 153 18.79 -13.10 -2.28
CA PRO A 153 19.36 -13.91 -1.21
C PRO A 153 19.80 -15.31 -1.66
N PHE A 154 19.04 -15.96 -2.55
CA PHE A 154 19.37 -17.33 -3.01
C PHE A 154 20.58 -17.36 -3.95
N GLU A 155 20.90 -16.23 -4.59
CA GLU A 155 22.10 -16.08 -5.44
C GLU A 155 23.27 -15.47 -4.67
N ASN A 156 23.06 -15.09 -3.39
CA ASN A 156 23.99 -14.28 -2.60
C ASN A 156 24.52 -13.07 -3.38
N LYS A 157 23.62 -12.41 -4.12
CA LYS A 157 23.95 -11.39 -5.11
C LYS A 157 23.20 -10.10 -4.83
N GLU A 158 23.87 -8.98 -5.01
CA GLU A 158 23.24 -7.66 -5.12
C GLU A 158 23.23 -7.25 -6.59
N ILE A 159 22.10 -6.73 -7.06
CA ILE A 159 21.95 -6.14 -8.38
C ILE A 159 21.48 -4.70 -8.25
N ALA A 160 21.90 -3.84 -9.17
CA ALA A 160 21.35 -2.51 -9.33
C ALA A 160 20.50 -2.48 -10.60
N ILE A 161 19.26 -2.04 -10.48
CA ILE A 161 18.37 -1.83 -11.63
C ILE A 161 18.15 -0.33 -11.82
N PRO A 162 18.24 0.21 -13.04
CA PRO A 162 17.87 1.60 -13.30
C PRO A 162 16.40 1.83 -12.99
N ASN A 163 16.06 2.95 -12.35
CA ASN A 163 14.68 3.34 -12.11
C ASN A 163 14.52 4.85 -12.18
N ASP A 164 13.35 5.27 -12.65
CA ASP A 164 12.88 6.65 -12.59
C ASP A 164 11.84 6.77 -11.46
N LEU A 165 10.97 5.77 -11.30
CA LEU A 165 9.89 5.74 -10.30
C LEU A 165 9.87 4.41 -9.52
N VAL A 166 9.50 4.48 -8.23
CA VAL A 166 9.33 3.30 -7.36
C VAL A 166 7.94 3.31 -6.74
N TYR A 167 7.17 2.24 -6.92
CA TYR A 167 5.88 2.04 -6.27
C TYR A 167 5.93 0.88 -5.28
N ILE A 168 5.68 1.19 -4.01
CA ILE A 168 5.72 0.24 -2.91
C ILE A 168 4.30 -0.21 -2.55
N PHE A 169 3.98 -1.44 -2.94
CA PHE A 169 2.71 -2.11 -2.65
C PHE A 169 2.94 -3.38 -1.81
N ALA A 170 3.73 -3.25 -0.74
CA ALA A 170 4.12 -4.34 0.19
C ALA A 170 3.03 -4.73 1.22
N GLY A 171 1.79 -4.29 1.00
CA GLY A 171 0.66 -4.41 1.92
C GLY A 171 0.50 -3.21 2.84
N GLY A 172 -0.43 -3.31 3.78
CA GLY A 172 -0.69 -2.27 4.78
C GLY A 172 -0.55 -2.80 6.20
N GLU A 173 -0.24 -1.91 7.12
CA GLU A 173 -0.34 -2.16 8.55
C GLU A 173 -1.76 -1.82 8.99
N LEU A 174 -2.47 -2.83 9.48
CA LEU A 174 -3.78 -2.61 10.06
C LEU A 174 -3.67 -1.62 11.22
N PRO A 175 -4.66 -0.73 11.43
CA PRO A 175 -4.64 0.24 12.51
C PRO A 175 -4.93 -0.41 13.88
N THR A 176 -4.44 -1.62 14.14
CA THR A 176 -4.74 -2.40 15.35
C THR A 176 -4.27 -1.67 16.59
N VAL A 177 -3.05 -1.12 16.59
CA VAL A 177 -2.50 -0.36 17.72
C VAL A 177 -3.35 0.86 18.04
N PHE A 178 -3.82 1.57 17.01
CA PHE A 178 -4.72 2.72 17.19
C PHE A 178 -6.05 2.27 17.79
N LEU A 179 -6.66 1.22 17.22
CA LEU A 179 -7.93 0.67 17.68
C LEU A 179 -7.84 0.19 19.15
N GLU A 180 -6.77 -0.51 19.52
CA GLU A 180 -6.53 -0.96 20.90
C GLU A 180 -6.38 0.23 21.86
N LYS A 181 -5.61 1.26 21.48
CA LYS A 181 -5.43 2.49 22.28
C LYS A 181 -6.73 3.23 22.54
N VAL A 182 -7.68 3.21 21.61
CA VAL A 182 -9.00 3.83 21.78
C VAL A 182 -10.02 2.89 22.45
N GLY A 183 -9.58 1.73 22.93
CA GLY A 183 -10.38 0.78 23.71
C GLY A 183 -11.14 -0.27 22.89
N VAL A 184 -10.89 -0.37 21.59
CA VAL A 184 -11.49 -1.40 20.73
C VAL A 184 -10.73 -2.72 20.93
N ARG A 185 -11.44 -3.75 21.40
CA ARG A 185 -10.89 -5.11 21.51
C ARG A 185 -10.92 -5.80 20.15
N ILE A 186 -9.77 -6.25 19.67
CA ILE A 186 -9.64 -7.00 18.42
C ILE A 186 -9.44 -8.48 18.75
N THR A 187 -10.36 -9.33 18.28
CA THR A 187 -10.22 -10.78 18.38
C THR A 187 -9.87 -11.37 17.01
N LYS A 188 -8.83 -12.21 16.96
CA LYS A 188 -8.51 -12.99 15.76
C LYS A 188 -9.36 -14.25 15.77
N LYS A 189 -10.41 -14.32 14.94
CA LYS A 189 -11.08 -15.59 14.64
C LYS A 189 -10.29 -16.32 13.55
N PHE A 190 -9.62 -17.40 13.91
CA PHE A 190 -9.08 -18.34 12.93
C PHE A 190 -10.19 -19.31 12.49
N GLY A 191 -10.52 -19.32 11.21
CA GLY A 191 -10.94 -20.53 10.50
C GLY A 191 -12.20 -21.29 10.95
N GLU A 192 -13.21 -20.65 11.53
CA GLU A 192 -14.56 -21.26 11.46
C GLU A 192 -15.08 -21.05 10.04
N ALA A 193 -15.02 -22.11 9.24
CA ALA A 193 -15.79 -22.18 8.00
C ALA A 193 -17.24 -21.85 8.36
N VAL A 194 -17.74 -20.74 7.82
CA VAL A 194 -19.17 -20.43 7.88
C VAL A 194 -19.85 -21.50 7.05
N LEU A 195 -20.29 -22.58 7.69
CA LEU A 195 -21.29 -23.48 7.13
C LEU A 195 -22.50 -22.60 6.85
N LYS A 196 -22.74 -22.32 5.57
CA LYS A 196 -23.97 -21.70 5.10
C LYS A 196 -25.12 -22.65 5.47
N HIS A 197 -26.11 -22.13 6.19
CA HIS A 197 -27.48 -22.64 6.12
C HIS A 197 -28.12 -22.17 4.81
#